data_AF-A0A7C4IS36-F1
#
_entry.id   AF-A0A7C4IS36-F1
#
_cell.length_a   1.000
_cell.length_b   1.000
_cell.length_c   1.000
_cell.angle_alpha   90.00
_cell.angle_beta   90.00
_cell.angle_gamma   90.00
#
_symmetry.space_group_name_H-M   'P 1'
#
loop_
_entity.id
_entity.type
_entity.pdbx_description
1 polymer ?
#
loop_
_entity_poly.entity_id
_entity_poly.type
_entity_poly.pdbx_seq_one_letter_code
_entity_poly.pdbx_strand_id
1 'polypeptide(L)'
;ADSLGAVLGPALAALALGGLSWSIGAPADSLSTPPLEAASQPLSAHAAHANPPVAKANSSVAKTNSPVAAEDSPADAVASAETEHRFRTVLWLAVIPGALSALSFALLVEDRGLPAKNKYEFAASLRRLPKAYRRYLAAVALFAFGDFSPALLILAVTNLMSPATGLLVAAQWAAWFYVLRNAVQTLASLPIGYLGDRWGLRRSLLTGYILGAATGGGTALVFALGWNHLAVFAGLFILSGAYAAFQEALEPAAAAAMLPESIRGLGYGSLGAVNGLGKLVSSGLVGWAWSLVSPAAAFALAAGLMASGSLALAWAFFATGGPDNQESATESE
;
A
#
# COMPACT_ATOMS: atom_id res chain seq x y z
N ALA A 1 -0.07 -4.29 28.61
CA ALA A 1 -1.45 -3.92 28.20
C ALA A 1 -1.46 -2.64 27.37
N ASP A 2 -0.88 -1.53 27.86
CA ASP A 2 -0.99 -0.21 27.23
C ASP A 2 -0.32 -0.06 25.85
N SER A 3 0.73 -0.83 25.58
CA SER A 3 1.49 -0.75 24.32
C SER A 3 0.66 -1.10 23.07
N LEU A 4 -0.32 -2.02 23.17
CA LEU A 4 -1.08 -2.48 22.00
C LEU A 4 -2.08 -1.42 21.47
N GLY A 5 -2.62 -0.58 22.35
CA GLY A 5 -3.48 0.54 21.93
C GLY A 5 -2.70 1.60 21.16
N ALA A 6 -1.48 1.91 21.62
CA ALA A 6 -0.57 2.85 20.99
C ALA A 6 -0.03 2.37 19.62
N VAL A 7 -0.01 1.05 19.36
CA VAL A 7 0.49 0.47 18.11
C VAL A 7 -0.57 0.43 17.00
N LEU A 8 -1.84 0.16 17.33
CA LEU A 8 -2.91 0.10 16.35
C LEU A 8 -3.56 1.47 16.07
N GLY A 9 -3.61 2.37 17.06
CA GLY A 9 -4.18 3.72 16.89
C GLY A 9 -3.68 4.47 15.65
N PRO A 10 -2.36 4.60 15.41
CA PRO A 10 -1.82 5.32 14.25
C PRO A 10 -2.13 4.65 12.91
N ALA A 11 -2.05 3.31 12.82
CA ALA A 11 -2.34 2.57 11.60
C ALA A 11 -3.82 2.67 11.19
N LEU A 12 -4.71 2.75 12.18
CA LEU A 12 -6.15 2.86 11.98
C LEU A 12 -6.61 4.29 11.72
N ALA A 13 -5.98 5.28 12.37
CA ALA A 13 -6.12 6.68 11.99
C ALA A 13 -5.65 6.92 10.54
N ALA A 14 -4.54 6.28 10.12
CA ALA A 14 -4.06 6.36 8.74
C ALA A 14 -5.02 5.69 7.73
N LEU A 15 -5.68 4.59 8.10
CA LEU A 15 -6.74 3.96 7.28
C LEU A 15 -8.00 4.84 7.20
N ALA A 16 -8.37 5.53 8.29
CA ALA A 16 -9.51 6.45 8.30
C ALA A 16 -9.24 7.74 7.51
N LEU A 17 -8.03 8.29 7.57
CA LEU A 17 -7.67 9.55 6.91
C LEU A 17 -7.28 9.37 5.43
N GLY A 18 -6.61 8.27 5.09
CA GLY A 18 -6.17 7.99 3.71
C GLY A 18 -7.30 7.73 2.71
N GLY A 19 -8.54 7.50 3.18
CA GLY A 19 -9.72 7.32 2.33
C GLY A 19 -10.53 8.60 2.07
N LEU A 20 -10.13 9.76 2.61
CA LEU A 20 -10.98 10.95 2.72
C LEU A 20 -10.42 12.23 2.07
N SER A 21 -9.24 12.19 1.44
CA SER A 21 -8.60 13.38 0.87
C SER A 21 -9.08 13.76 -0.54
N TRP A 22 -10.39 13.98 -0.70
CA TRP A 22 -10.97 14.72 -1.84
C TRP A 22 -12.17 15.57 -1.38
N SER A 23 -11.93 16.85 -1.08
CA SER A 23 -12.64 18.01 -1.67
C SER A 23 -12.43 19.31 -0.87
N ILE A 24 -12.43 20.43 -1.60
CA ILE A 24 -12.43 21.84 -1.11
C ILE A 24 -11.11 22.29 -0.45
N GLY A 25 -10.69 23.51 -0.75
CA GLY A 25 -9.37 24.04 -0.36
C GLY A 25 -9.41 25.36 0.41
N ALA A 26 -8.21 25.72 0.89
CA ALA A 26 -7.81 26.97 1.56
C ALA A 26 -8.35 27.22 2.99
N PRO A 27 -7.63 28.04 3.80
CA PRO A 27 -6.20 28.35 3.81
C PRO A 27 -5.51 27.86 5.10
N ALA A 28 -4.19 27.99 5.17
CA ALA A 28 -3.45 27.77 6.41
C ALA A 28 -3.65 28.95 7.37
N ASP A 29 -3.89 28.68 8.65
CA ASP A 29 -3.20 29.39 9.74
C ASP A 29 -3.38 28.73 11.12
N SER A 30 -2.34 28.85 11.94
CA SER A 30 -2.28 28.48 13.37
C SER A 30 -2.51 27.01 13.76
N LEU A 31 -1.52 26.42 14.43
CA LEU A 31 -1.68 25.97 15.82
C LEU A 31 -0.29 25.73 16.43
N SER A 32 0.07 26.56 17.39
CA SER A 32 1.33 26.53 18.13
C SER A 32 1.39 25.37 19.13
N THR A 33 2.53 24.70 19.22
CA THR A 33 2.89 23.83 20.36
C THR A 33 3.08 24.66 21.65
N PRO A 34 2.85 24.05 22.82
CA PRO A 34 3.88 24.07 23.88
C PRO A 34 3.94 22.67 24.59
N PRO A 35 4.67 22.45 25.71
CA PRO A 35 5.85 21.58 25.64
C PRO A 35 5.81 20.36 26.58
N LEU A 36 6.84 19.52 26.47
CA LEU A 36 7.16 18.47 27.42
C LEU A 36 7.59 19.06 28.78
N GLU A 37 7.07 18.52 29.87
CA GLU A 37 7.60 18.75 31.22
C GLU A 37 7.93 17.42 31.90
N ALA A 38 9.08 17.37 32.56
CA ALA A 38 9.66 16.17 33.13
C ALA A 38 9.38 16.09 34.63
N ALA A 39 9.04 14.88 35.12
CA ALA A 39 9.02 14.58 36.54
C ALA A 39 9.79 13.27 36.80
N SER A 40 11.08 13.42 37.09
CA SER A 40 11.87 12.40 37.77
C SER A 40 11.66 12.49 39.28
N GLN A 41 11.82 11.38 40.01
CA GLN A 41 12.41 11.21 41.36
C GLN A 41 12.11 9.78 41.90
N PRO A 42 12.88 9.21 42.86
CA PRO A 42 13.33 7.82 42.72
C PRO A 42 13.06 6.86 43.90
N LEU A 43 13.43 5.59 43.68
CA LEU A 43 14.03 4.62 44.62
C LEU A 43 13.46 4.46 46.04
N SER A 44 13.00 3.24 46.33
CA SER A 44 13.43 2.53 47.54
C SER A 44 13.47 1.01 47.27
N ALA A 45 14.44 0.32 47.89
CA ALA A 45 14.69 -1.11 47.72
C ALA A 45 14.56 -1.83 49.07
N HIS A 46 14.31 -3.15 49.08
CA HIS A 46 14.78 -4.06 50.13
C HIS A 46 14.71 -5.55 49.73
N ALA A 47 15.84 -6.25 49.96
CA ALA A 47 16.08 -7.67 50.31
C ALA A 47 15.26 -8.81 49.64
N ALA A 48 15.81 -9.89 49.03
CA ALA A 48 17.00 -10.76 49.25
C ALA A 48 16.71 -12.09 50.00
N HIS A 49 17.53 -13.13 49.73
CA HIS A 49 17.49 -14.56 50.16
C HIS A 49 16.43 -15.47 49.48
N ALA A 50 16.66 -16.79 49.26
CA ALA A 50 17.85 -17.65 49.32
C ALA A 50 17.64 -18.96 48.50
N ASN A 51 18.68 -19.78 48.31
CA ASN A 51 18.70 -21.10 47.61
C ASN A 51 19.98 -21.87 48.05
N PRO A 52 20.23 -23.17 47.75
CA PRO A 52 19.40 -24.34 47.34
C PRO A 52 19.44 -25.41 48.48
N PRO A 53 19.83 -26.72 48.39
CA PRO A 53 19.89 -27.75 47.32
C PRO A 53 19.44 -29.21 47.71
N VAL A 54 19.69 -30.16 46.79
CA VAL A 54 19.96 -31.63 46.94
C VAL A 54 18.85 -32.68 46.62
N ALA A 55 18.95 -33.20 45.39
CA ALA A 55 18.85 -34.60 44.90
C ALA A 55 17.73 -35.59 45.34
N LYS A 56 17.13 -36.25 44.33
CA LYS A 56 17.10 -37.72 44.19
C LYS A 56 16.78 -38.16 42.74
N ALA A 57 17.07 -39.42 42.41
CA ALA A 57 17.05 -39.97 41.05
C ALA A 57 15.96 -41.06 40.84
N ASN A 58 15.76 -41.41 39.57
CA ASN A 58 15.12 -42.63 39.02
C ASN A 58 13.60 -42.85 39.24
N SER A 59 12.85 -42.87 38.14
CA SER A 59 12.06 -44.06 37.75
C SER A 59 11.72 -44.05 36.26
N SER A 60 11.70 -45.24 35.65
CA SER A 60 11.54 -45.47 34.21
C SER A 60 10.08 -45.65 33.78
N VAL A 61 9.89 -45.89 32.47
CA VAL A 61 8.75 -46.55 31.80
C VAL A 61 7.63 -45.64 31.26
N ALA A 62 7.70 -45.48 29.94
CA ALA A 62 6.62 -45.36 28.96
C ALA A 62 5.16 -45.30 29.45
N LYS A 63 4.52 -44.14 29.21
CA LYS A 63 3.11 -44.01 28.87
C LYS A 63 2.99 -43.05 27.67
N THR A 64 2.77 -43.60 26.48
CA THR A 64 1.52 -43.56 25.69
C THR A 64 1.27 -42.23 24.98
N ASN A 65 1.08 -42.32 23.66
CA ASN A 65 0.61 -41.23 22.81
C ASN A 65 -0.70 -40.64 23.34
N SER A 66 -0.67 -39.35 23.69
CA SER A 66 -1.83 -38.47 23.77
C SER A 66 -1.36 -37.09 23.30
N PRO A 67 -2.13 -36.34 22.50
CA PRO A 67 -1.84 -34.93 22.32
C PRO A 67 -2.00 -34.27 23.68
N VAL A 68 -0.91 -33.67 24.19
CA VAL A 68 -1.01 -32.77 25.35
C VAL A 68 -1.83 -31.59 24.86
N ALA A 69 -3.09 -31.53 25.27
CA ALA A 69 -3.90 -30.34 25.14
C ALA A 69 -3.11 -29.20 25.78
N ALA A 70 -2.79 -28.17 24.99
CA ALA A 70 -2.21 -26.96 25.52
C ALA A 70 -3.16 -26.44 26.60
N GLU A 71 -2.61 -26.20 27.78
CA GLU A 71 -3.33 -25.67 28.92
C GLU A 71 -3.75 -24.24 28.56
N ASP A 72 -5.02 -24.05 28.18
CA ASP A 72 -5.62 -22.73 27.97
C ASP A 72 -5.58 -21.97 29.31
N SER A 73 -4.48 -21.24 29.53
CA SER A 73 -4.34 -20.39 30.70
C SER A 73 -5.47 -19.35 30.66
N PRO A 74 -6.15 -19.08 31.79
CA PRO A 74 -7.17 -18.03 31.82
C PRO A 74 -6.60 -16.65 31.43
N ALA A 75 -5.29 -16.44 31.54
CA ALA A 75 -4.62 -15.25 31.02
C ALA A 75 -4.60 -15.20 29.48
N ASP A 76 -4.38 -16.33 28.81
CA ASP A 76 -4.33 -16.43 27.34
C ASP A 76 -5.74 -16.34 26.72
N ALA A 77 -6.74 -16.91 27.40
CA ALA A 77 -8.15 -16.75 27.07
C ALA A 77 -8.62 -15.29 27.19
N VAL A 78 -8.19 -14.56 28.24
CA VAL A 78 -8.50 -13.13 28.39
C VAL A 78 -7.73 -12.28 27.36
N ALA A 79 -6.45 -12.56 27.11
CA ALA A 79 -5.65 -11.82 26.14
C ALA A 79 -6.16 -12.00 24.68
N SER A 80 -6.60 -13.20 24.32
CA SER A 80 -7.23 -13.47 23.01
C SER A 80 -8.60 -12.80 22.89
N ALA A 81 -9.45 -12.87 23.93
CA ALA A 81 -10.75 -12.19 23.96
C ALA A 81 -10.63 -10.65 23.88
N GLU A 82 -9.67 -10.04 24.60
CA GLU A 82 -9.36 -8.62 24.46
C GLU A 82 -8.90 -8.25 23.05
N THR A 83 -8.05 -9.09 22.46
CA THR A 83 -7.53 -8.88 21.10
C THR A 83 -8.67 -8.92 20.08
N GLU A 84 -9.55 -9.92 20.16
CA GLU A 84 -10.72 -10.01 19.29
C GLU A 84 -11.69 -8.83 19.50
N HIS A 85 -11.96 -8.42 20.75
CA HIS A 85 -12.81 -7.26 21.01
C HIS A 85 -12.24 -5.97 20.39
N ARG A 86 -10.91 -5.76 20.47
CA ARG A 86 -10.22 -4.64 19.81
C ARG A 86 -10.37 -4.75 18.29
N PHE A 87 -10.07 -5.90 17.68
CA PHE A 87 -10.24 -6.08 16.22
C PHE A 87 -11.67 -5.85 15.74
N ARG A 88 -12.69 -6.33 16.48
CA ARG A 88 -14.10 -6.11 16.14
C ARG A 88 -14.50 -4.65 16.25
N THR A 89 -14.08 -3.95 17.31
CA THR A 89 -14.30 -2.50 17.47
C THR A 89 -13.68 -1.71 16.32
N VAL A 90 -12.49 -2.10 15.90
CA VAL A 90 -11.76 -1.49 14.78
C VAL A 90 -12.46 -1.72 13.43
N LEU A 91 -12.95 -2.93 13.18
CA LEU A 91 -13.76 -3.22 11.99
C LEU A 91 -15.06 -2.42 11.98
N TRP A 92 -15.75 -2.30 13.12
CA TRP A 92 -16.95 -1.46 13.24
C TRP A 92 -16.66 0.04 13.03
N LEU A 93 -15.53 0.54 13.53
CA LEU A 93 -15.09 1.92 13.25
C LEU A 93 -14.83 2.14 11.76
N ALA A 94 -14.27 1.16 11.04
CA ALA A 94 -14.04 1.24 9.60
C ALA A 94 -15.34 1.23 8.76
N VAL A 95 -16.45 0.68 9.29
CA VAL A 95 -17.77 0.77 8.63
C VAL A 95 -18.27 2.21 8.57
N ILE A 96 -17.94 3.07 9.53
CA ILE A 96 -18.44 4.45 9.61
C ILE A 96 -18.07 5.28 8.37
N PRO A 97 -16.77 5.48 8.00
CA PRO A 97 -16.41 6.23 6.80
C PRO A 97 -16.90 5.56 5.50
N GLY A 98 -16.96 4.22 5.46
CA GLY A 98 -17.52 3.50 4.31
C GLY A 98 -19.01 3.76 4.10
N ALA A 99 -19.80 3.72 5.17
CA ALA A 99 -21.22 4.03 5.16
C ALA A 99 -21.49 5.51 4.86
N LEU A 100 -20.68 6.43 5.43
CA LEU A 100 -20.76 7.86 5.13
C LEU A 100 -20.44 8.15 3.65
N SER A 101 -19.46 7.46 3.06
CA SER A 101 -19.15 7.58 1.62
C SER A 101 -20.32 7.10 0.75
N ALA A 102 -20.88 5.93 1.04
CA ALA A 102 -22.05 5.40 0.33
C ALA A 102 -23.30 6.31 0.47
N LEU A 103 -23.53 6.84 1.67
CA LEU A 103 -24.63 7.77 1.94
C LEU A 103 -24.42 9.11 1.25
N SER A 104 -23.19 9.62 1.23
CA SER A 104 -22.84 10.86 0.50
C SER A 104 -23.08 10.68 -1.00
N PHE A 105 -22.68 9.54 -1.56
CA PHE A 105 -22.97 9.23 -2.96
C PHE A 105 -24.48 9.16 -3.22
N ALA A 106 -25.23 8.43 -2.39
CA ALA A 106 -26.68 8.25 -2.55
C ALA A 106 -27.52 9.53 -2.35
N LEU A 107 -27.04 10.49 -1.56
CA LEU A 107 -27.77 11.73 -1.26
C LEU A 107 -27.32 12.95 -2.08
N LEU A 108 -26.04 13.05 -2.47
CA LEU A 108 -25.49 14.24 -3.13
C LEU A 108 -25.27 14.05 -4.65
N VAL A 109 -25.22 12.81 -5.16
CA VAL A 109 -25.02 12.56 -6.60
C VAL A 109 -26.37 12.54 -7.30
N GLU A 110 -26.82 13.73 -7.73
CA GLU A 110 -27.89 13.85 -8.71
C GLU A 110 -27.43 13.33 -10.07
N ASP A 111 -27.97 12.18 -10.48
CA ASP A 111 -27.73 11.61 -11.80
C ASP A 111 -28.39 12.50 -12.86
N ARG A 112 -27.59 13.37 -13.49
CA ARG A 112 -28.03 14.31 -14.53
C ARG A 112 -28.41 13.53 -15.77
N GLY A 113 -29.66 13.04 -15.79
CA GLY A 113 -30.22 12.05 -16.71
C GLY A 113 -29.80 12.15 -18.17
N LEU A 114 -28.59 11.67 -18.48
CA LEU A 114 -28.18 11.32 -19.82
C LEU A 114 -28.94 10.03 -20.17
N PRO A 115 -29.65 9.96 -21.30
CA PRO A 115 -30.37 8.76 -21.67
C PRO A 115 -29.39 7.59 -21.72
N ALA A 116 -29.67 6.53 -20.94
CA ALA A 116 -28.81 5.35 -20.78
C ALA A 116 -28.72 4.52 -22.07
N LYS A 117 -27.99 5.07 -23.06
CA LYS A 117 -28.01 4.65 -24.46
C LYS A 117 -26.95 3.59 -24.79
N ASN A 118 -26.84 2.59 -23.92
CA ASN A 118 -26.73 1.17 -24.31
C ASN A 118 -26.67 0.26 -23.09
N LYS A 119 -27.45 -0.82 -23.13
CA LYS A 119 -27.27 -1.96 -22.23
C LYS A 119 -26.20 -2.89 -22.82
N TYR A 120 -25.25 -3.33 -21.99
CA TYR A 120 -24.37 -4.50 -22.19
C TYR A 120 -23.28 -4.52 -23.28
N GLU A 121 -22.57 -3.41 -23.54
CA GLU A 121 -21.31 -3.50 -24.31
C GLU A 121 -20.13 -2.71 -23.70
N PHE A 122 -19.63 -3.15 -22.54
CA PHE A 122 -18.36 -2.63 -22.00
C PHE A 122 -17.20 -2.83 -22.99
N ALA A 123 -17.10 -4.03 -23.60
CA ALA A 123 -16.06 -4.35 -24.57
C ALA A 123 -16.12 -3.52 -25.87
N ALA A 124 -17.32 -3.22 -26.40
CA ALA A 124 -17.45 -2.35 -27.57
C ALA A 124 -17.24 -0.87 -27.21
N SER A 125 -17.66 -0.45 -26.01
CA SER A 125 -17.32 0.87 -25.46
C SER A 125 -15.81 1.05 -25.34
N LEU A 126 -15.08 0.02 -24.87
CA LEU A 126 -13.62 0.03 -24.79
C LEU A 126 -12.94 0.13 -26.18
N ARG A 127 -13.60 -0.36 -27.25
CA ARG A 127 -13.13 -0.16 -28.65
C ARG A 127 -13.30 1.28 -29.15
N ARG A 128 -14.16 2.09 -28.53
CA ARG A 128 -14.34 3.53 -28.86
C ARG A 128 -13.21 4.41 -28.30
N LEU A 129 -12.40 3.88 -27.38
CA LEU A 129 -11.25 4.61 -26.82
C LEU A 129 -10.15 4.81 -27.89
N PRO A 130 -9.50 5.99 -27.93
CA PRO A 130 -8.40 6.28 -28.86
C PRO A 130 -7.29 5.23 -28.80
N LYS A 131 -6.64 4.95 -29.96
CA LYS A 131 -5.54 3.98 -30.04
C LYS A 131 -4.39 4.30 -29.08
N ALA A 132 -4.10 5.59 -28.86
CA ALA A 132 -3.10 6.05 -27.89
C ALA A 132 -3.49 5.64 -26.45
N TYR A 133 -4.71 5.98 -26.02
CA TYR A 133 -5.22 5.61 -24.70
C TYR A 133 -5.25 4.09 -24.49
N ARG A 134 -5.61 3.31 -25.51
CA ARG A 134 -5.59 1.84 -25.43
C ARG A 134 -4.19 1.25 -25.27
N ARG A 135 -3.16 1.85 -25.87
CA ARG A 135 -1.74 1.46 -25.67
C ARG A 135 -1.28 1.83 -24.26
N TYR A 136 -1.62 3.04 -23.81
CA TYR A 136 -1.38 3.49 -22.44
C TYR A 136 -2.00 2.52 -21.42
N LEU A 137 -3.30 2.23 -21.53
CA LEU A 137 -4.02 1.32 -20.63
C LEU A 137 -3.44 -0.10 -20.63
N ALA A 138 -2.92 -0.59 -21.76
CA ALA A 138 -2.23 -1.88 -21.83
C ALA A 138 -0.87 -1.88 -21.09
N ALA A 139 -0.13 -0.77 -21.14
CA ALA A 139 1.11 -0.61 -20.37
C ALA A 139 0.83 -0.50 -18.85
N VAL A 140 -0.19 0.26 -18.47
CA VAL A 140 -0.70 0.33 -17.09
C VAL A 140 -1.12 -1.07 -16.61
N ALA A 141 -1.85 -1.84 -17.42
CA ALA A 141 -2.27 -3.20 -17.06
C ALA A 141 -1.08 -4.14 -16.80
N LEU A 142 -0.06 -4.10 -17.67
CA LEU A 142 1.15 -4.90 -17.51
C LEU A 142 1.92 -4.51 -16.24
N PHE A 143 2.02 -3.22 -15.94
CA PHE A 143 2.58 -2.72 -14.69
C PHE A 143 1.76 -3.17 -13.48
N ALA A 144 0.44 -3.06 -13.54
CA ALA A 144 -0.48 -3.36 -12.45
C ALA A 144 -0.47 -4.86 -12.07
N PHE A 145 -0.10 -5.77 -12.99
CA PHE A 145 0.17 -7.17 -12.64
C PHE A 145 1.44 -7.38 -11.80
N GLY A 146 2.35 -6.41 -11.75
CA GLY A 146 3.48 -6.36 -10.83
C GLY A 146 3.28 -5.43 -9.61
N ASP A 147 2.31 -4.52 -9.66
CA ASP A 147 1.95 -3.61 -8.55
C ASP A 147 1.18 -4.35 -7.45
N PHE A 148 1.92 -5.00 -6.55
CA PHE A 148 1.38 -5.82 -5.46
C PHE A 148 0.90 -4.99 -4.27
N SER A 149 -0.02 -5.54 -3.47
CA SER A 149 -0.55 -4.86 -2.28
C SER A 149 0.55 -4.48 -1.27
N PRO A 150 0.54 -3.26 -0.68
CA PRO A 150 1.43 -2.87 0.42
C PRO A 150 1.43 -3.84 1.61
N ALA A 151 0.36 -4.63 1.79
CA ALA A 151 0.30 -5.70 2.79
C ALA A 151 1.42 -6.74 2.62
N LEU A 152 1.91 -6.97 1.40
CA LEU A 152 3.04 -7.88 1.16
C LEU A 152 4.39 -7.29 1.59
N LEU A 153 4.54 -5.95 1.64
CA LEU A 153 5.70 -5.31 2.28
C LEU A 153 5.62 -5.42 3.81
N ILE A 154 4.43 -5.30 4.40
CA ILE A 154 4.21 -5.52 5.84
C ILE A 154 4.58 -6.97 6.20
N LEU A 155 4.15 -7.93 5.37
CA LEU A 155 4.53 -9.34 5.50
C LEU A 155 6.05 -9.54 5.33
N ALA A 156 6.70 -8.82 4.40
CA ALA A 156 8.15 -8.87 4.19
C ALA A 156 8.95 -8.44 5.41
N VAL A 157 8.64 -7.28 6.00
CA VAL A 157 9.24 -6.81 7.24
C VAL A 157 9.03 -7.82 8.35
N THR A 158 7.78 -8.28 8.51
CA THR A 158 7.42 -9.22 9.58
C THR A 158 8.19 -10.54 9.45
N ASN A 159 8.29 -11.10 8.24
CA ASN A 159 8.99 -12.35 7.98
C ASN A 159 10.51 -12.25 8.21
N LEU A 160 11.16 -11.18 7.75
CA LEU A 160 12.60 -10.98 7.87
C LEU A 160 13.05 -10.55 9.27
N MET A 161 12.23 -9.80 10.02
CA MET A 161 12.58 -9.33 11.37
C MET A 161 12.19 -10.30 12.48
N SER A 162 11.15 -11.13 12.31
CA SER A 162 10.68 -12.06 13.35
C SER A 162 11.77 -12.97 13.95
N PRO A 163 12.72 -13.54 13.16
CA PRO A 163 13.78 -14.39 13.72
C PRO A 163 14.74 -13.66 14.66
N ALA A 164 14.90 -12.35 14.51
CA ALA A 164 15.87 -11.54 15.27
C ALA A 164 15.22 -10.72 16.41
N THR A 165 13.97 -10.28 16.24
CA THR A 165 13.28 -9.38 17.20
C THR A 165 12.02 -9.97 17.82
N GLY A 166 11.58 -11.15 17.37
CA GLY A 166 10.29 -11.72 17.71
C GLY A 166 9.11 -11.11 16.93
N LEU A 167 8.03 -11.89 16.81
CA LEU A 167 6.88 -11.57 15.95
C LEU A 167 6.19 -10.25 16.30
N LEU A 168 5.98 -9.99 17.59
CA LEU A 168 5.27 -8.79 18.06
C LEU A 168 6.02 -7.49 17.69
N VAL A 169 7.34 -7.47 17.91
CA VAL A 169 8.19 -6.31 17.60
C VAL A 169 8.31 -6.12 16.09
N ALA A 170 8.44 -7.22 15.33
CA ALA A 170 8.48 -7.18 13.87
C ALA A 170 7.18 -6.61 13.27
N ALA A 171 6.01 -7.05 13.79
CA ALA A 171 4.70 -6.53 13.37
C ALA A 171 4.51 -5.06 13.74
N GLN A 172 4.99 -4.61 14.92
CA GLN A 172 4.96 -3.21 15.32
C GLN A 172 5.79 -2.31 14.38
N TRP A 173 6.99 -2.75 13.98
CA TRP A 173 7.79 -2.04 12.98
C TRP A 173 7.13 -2.01 11.60
N ALA A 174 6.55 -3.14 11.17
CA ALA A 174 5.83 -3.22 9.91
C ALA A 174 4.61 -2.26 9.85
N ALA A 175 3.89 -2.09 10.97
CA ALA A 175 2.82 -1.10 11.11
C ALA A 175 3.36 0.35 11.01
N TRP A 176 4.46 0.68 11.70
CA TRP A 176 5.09 2.00 11.59
C TRP A 176 5.59 2.31 10.17
N PHE A 177 6.18 1.34 9.48
CA PHE A 177 6.60 1.52 8.10
C PHE A 177 5.40 1.73 7.16
N TYR A 178 4.27 1.04 7.39
CA TYR A 178 3.03 1.30 6.63
C TYR A 178 2.50 2.72 6.85
N VAL A 179 2.51 3.23 8.09
CA VAL A 179 2.17 4.64 8.39
C VAL A 179 3.14 5.60 7.68
N LEU A 180 4.45 5.33 7.71
CA LEU A 180 5.47 6.13 7.00
C LEU A 180 5.21 6.17 5.49
N ARG A 181 4.93 5.02 4.86
CA ARG A 181 4.56 4.94 3.44
C ARG A 181 3.35 5.81 3.11
N ASN A 182 2.30 5.74 3.92
CA ASN A 182 1.08 6.52 3.69
C ASN A 182 1.35 8.02 3.88
N ALA A 183 2.12 8.41 4.89
CA ALA A 183 2.54 9.80 5.10
C ALA A 183 3.36 10.33 3.91
N VAL A 184 4.32 9.55 3.40
CA VAL A 184 5.09 9.91 2.20
C VAL A 184 4.17 10.02 0.98
N GLN A 185 3.24 9.09 0.77
CA GLN A 185 2.27 9.14 -0.33
C GLN A 185 1.45 10.45 -0.29
N THR A 186 0.86 10.77 0.87
CA THR A 186 0.05 11.98 1.05
C THR A 186 0.86 13.26 0.86
N LEU A 187 2.03 13.37 1.50
CA LEU A 187 2.89 14.56 1.43
C LEU A 187 3.52 14.76 0.04
N ALA A 188 3.79 13.67 -0.69
CA ALA A 188 4.40 13.74 -2.01
C ALA A 188 3.39 13.94 -3.16
N SER A 189 2.10 13.64 -2.96
CA SER A 189 1.07 13.73 -4.01
C SER A 189 0.99 15.12 -4.65
N LEU A 190 0.87 16.19 -3.85
CA LEU A 190 0.82 17.56 -4.34
C LEU A 190 2.10 18.02 -5.09
N PRO A 191 3.32 17.90 -4.53
CA PRO A 191 4.53 18.31 -5.25
C PRO A 191 4.82 17.42 -6.48
N ILE A 192 4.40 16.15 -6.50
CA ILE A 192 4.51 15.29 -7.69
C ILE A 192 3.52 15.71 -8.78
N GLY A 193 2.29 16.11 -8.42
CA GLY A 193 1.34 16.73 -9.37
C GLY A 193 1.95 17.95 -10.05
N TYR A 194 2.45 18.91 -9.26
CA TYR A 194 3.16 20.09 -9.77
C TYR A 194 4.40 19.74 -10.62
N LEU A 195 5.12 18.67 -10.27
CA LEU A 195 6.24 18.16 -11.06
C LEU A 195 5.79 17.56 -12.41
N GLY A 196 4.61 16.95 -12.44
CA GLY A 196 3.94 16.52 -13.68
C GLY A 196 3.67 17.68 -14.62
N ASP A 197 3.11 18.77 -14.09
CA ASP A 197 2.81 19.98 -14.85
C ASP A 197 4.07 20.67 -15.37
N ARG A 198 5.14 20.71 -14.58
CA ARG A 198 6.38 21.45 -14.91
C ARG A 198 7.39 20.68 -15.75
N TRP A 199 7.56 19.37 -15.54
CA TRP A 199 8.56 18.55 -16.26
C TRP A 199 7.96 17.71 -17.40
N GLY A 200 6.64 17.75 -17.56
CA GLY A 200 5.91 17.03 -18.58
C GLY A 200 5.41 15.69 -18.06
N LEU A 201 4.08 15.58 -18.02
CA LEU A 201 3.30 14.47 -17.48
C LEU A 201 3.79 13.07 -17.89
N ARG A 202 4.18 12.89 -19.17
CA ARG A 202 4.72 11.62 -19.71
C ARG A 202 6.03 11.21 -19.03
N ARG A 203 6.93 12.17 -18.77
CA ARG A 203 8.25 11.92 -18.15
C ARG A 203 8.07 11.64 -16.66
N SER A 204 7.32 12.48 -15.96
CA SER A 204 7.07 12.34 -14.52
C SER A 204 6.35 11.03 -14.19
N LEU A 205 5.36 10.61 -14.99
CA LEU A 205 4.70 9.31 -14.78
C LEU A 205 5.67 8.12 -15.01
N LEU A 206 6.53 8.19 -16.04
CA LEU A 206 7.53 7.16 -16.28
C LEU A 206 8.56 7.06 -15.13
N THR A 207 8.95 8.18 -14.52
CA THR A 207 9.78 8.19 -13.30
C THR A 207 9.11 7.41 -12.16
N GLY A 208 7.81 7.64 -11.91
CA GLY A 208 7.04 6.87 -10.93
C GLY A 208 7.02 5.37 -11.21
N TYR A 209 6.81 4.98 -12.47
CA TYR A 209 6.80 3.58 -12.90
C TYR A 209 8.17 2.90 -12.66
N ILE A 210 9.26 3.58 -13.02
CA ILE A 210 10.63 3.10 -12.72
C ILE A 210 10.84 2.96 -11.20
N LEU A 211 10.31 3.89 -10.40
CA LEU A 211 10.41 3.87 -8.94
C LEU A 211 9.64 2.70 -8.31
N GLY A 212 8.49 2.32 -8.88
CA GLY A 212 7.75 1.12 -8.51
C GLY A 212 8.53 -0.16 -8.81
N ALA A 213 9.08 -0.28 -10.03
CA ALA A 213 9.94 -1.41 -10.40
C ALA A 213 11.18 -1.52 -9.49
N ALA A 214 11.78 -0.38 -9.12
CA ALA A 214 12.88 -0.31 -8.16
C ALA A 214 12.46 -0.73 -6.74
N THR A 215 11.21 -0.48 -6.33
CA THR A 215 10.67 -0.93 -5.03
C THR A 215 10.50 -2.45 -5.00
N GLY A 216 9.94 -3.04 -6.06
CA GLY A 216 9.86 -4.51 -6.20
C GLY A 216 11.25 -5.15 -6.22
N GLY A 217 12.15 -4.62 -7.06
CA GLY A 217 13.53 -5.14 -7.21
C GLY A 217 14.36 -4.98 -5.92
N GLY A 218 14.21 -3.86 -5.23
CA GLY A 218 14.83 -3.62 -3.92
C GLY A 218 14.32 -4.59 -2.86
N THR A 219 13.02 -4.89 -2.84
CA THR A 219 12.45 -5.87 -1.90
C THR A 219 12.96 -7.29 -2.21
N ALA A 220 13.05 -7.66 -3.49
CA ALA A 220 13.65 -8.92 -3.92
C ALA A 220 15.12 -9.04 -3.48
N LEU A 221 15.91 -7.97 -3.65
CA LEU A 221 17.31 -7.90 -3.25
C LEU A 221 17.48 -8.02 -1.73
N VAL A 222 16.63 -7.36 -0.94
CA VAL A 222 16.62 -7.44 0.52
C VAL A 222 16.41 -8.88 1.01
N PHE A 223 15.50 -9.63 0.39
CA PHE A 223 15.35 -11.06 0.66
C PHE A 223 16.54 -11.89 0.18
N ALA A 224 17.07 -11.63 -1.02
CA ALA A 224 18.21 -12.38 -1.56
C ALA A 224 19.49 -12.21 -0.73
N LEU A 225 19.67 -11.05 -0.08
CA LEU A 225 20.81 -10.74 0.78
C LEU A 225 20.54 -10.96 2.28
N GLY A 226 19.31 -11.33 2.67
CA GLY A 226 18.92 -11.52 4.07
C GLY A 226 18.99 -10.26 4.93
N TRP A 227 18.86 -9.07 4.33
CA TRP A 227 18.98 -7.80 5.06
C TRP A 227 17.75 -7.55 5.96
N ASN A 228 18.00 -7.26 7.24
CA ASN A 228 16.96 -7.03 8.25
C ASN A 228 17.07 -5.65 8.95
N HIS A 229 17.81 -4.71 8.35
CA HIS A 229 18.05 -3.38 8.92
C HIS A 229 16.85 -2.45 8.77
N LEU A 230 16.44 -1.79 9.86
CA LEU A 230 15.32 -0.84 9.87
C LEU A 230 15.45 0.27 8.82
N ALA A 231 16.67 0.78 8.59
CA ALA A 231 16.92 1.83 7.61
C ALA A 231 16.63 1.38 6.16
N VAL A 232 16.86 0.10 5.86
CA VAL A 232 16.57 -0.48 4.54
C VAL A 232 15.06 -0.62 4.33
N PHE A 233 14.32 -1.09 5.34
CA PHE A 233 12.86 -1.14 5.29
C PHE A 233 12.24 0.26 5.24
N ALA A 234 12.74 1.22 6.01
CA ALA A 234 12.33 2.62 5.92
C ALA A 234 12.49 3.15 4.49
N GLY A 235 13.66 2.91 3.87
CA GLY A 235 13.92 3.25 2.47
C GLY A 235 12.91 2.62 1.50
N LEU A 236 12.62 1.32 1.62
CA LEU A 236 11.63 0.63 0.79
C LEU A 236 10.21 1.19 0.94
N PHE A 237 9.77 1.53 2.15
CA PHE A 237 8.43 2.07 2.38
C PHE A 237 8.31 3.55 1.96
N ILE A 238 9.39 4.35 2.10
CA ILE A 238 9.47 5.69 1.49
C ILE A 238 9.38 5.58 -0.03
N LEU A 239 10.13 4.66 -0.66
CA LEU A 239 10.08 4.42 -2.10
C LEU A 239 8.67 3.97 -2.55
N SER A 240 8.03 3.10 -1.77
CA SER A 240 6.66 2.64 -1.98
C SER A 240 5.62 3.77 -1.89
N GLY A 241 5.76 4.67 -0.92
CA GLY A 241 4.87 5.83 -0.79
C GLY A 241 5.05 6.82 -1.93
N ALA A 242 6.31 7.07 -2.32
CA ALA A 242 6.64 7.96 -3.42
C ALA A 242 6.09 7.46 -4.77
N TYR A 243 6.30 6.20 -5.15
CA TYR A 243 5.79 5.71 -6.43
C TYR A 243 4.25 5.67 -6.46
N ALA A 244 3.61 5.34 -5.34
CA ALA A 244 2.16 5.37 -5.23
C ALA A 244 1.59 6.79 -5.47
N ALA A 245 2.26 7.82 -4.94
CA ALA A 245 1.90 9.22 -5.19
C ALA A 245 2.07 9.62 -6.66
N PHE A 246 3.12 9.13 -7.35
CA PHE A 246 3.26 9.31 -8.80
C PHE A 246 2.09 8.69 -9.58
N GLN A 247 1.68 7.47 -9.26
CA GLN A 247 0.56 6.83 -9.95
C GLN A 247 -0.76 7.56 -9.69
N GLU A 248 -1.05 7.86 -8.41
CA GLU A 248 -2.28 8.50 -7.98
C GLU A 248 -2.46 9.90 -8.58
N ALA A 249 -1.41 10.71 -8.58
CA ALA A 249 -1.46 12.05 -9.15
C ALA A 249 -1.45 12.06 -10.70
N LEU A 250 -0.64 11.20 -11.33
CA LEU A 250 -0.31 11.37 -12.75
C LEU A 250 -1.00 10.40 -13.70
N GLU A 251 -1.48 9.22 -13.27
CA GLU A 251 -2.24 8.33 -14.16
C GLU A 251 -3.60 8.93 -14.56
N PRO A 252 -4.43 9.51 -13.65
CA PRO A 252 -5.68 10.14 -14.04
C PRO A 252 -5.45 11.36 -14.93
N ALA A 253 -4.42 12.17 -14.64
CA ALA A 253 -4.03 13.30 -15.48
C ALA A 253 -3.62 12.84 -16.89
N ALA A 254 -2.80 11.79 -17.01
CA ALA A 254 -2.36 11.24 -18.29
C ALA A 254 -3.55 10.68 -19.10
N ALA A 255 -4.49 10.04 -18.42
CA ALA A 255 -5.75 9.60 -19.01
C ALA A 255 -6.60 10.79 -19.52
N ALA A 256 -6.74 11.85 -18.72
CA ALA A 256 -7.50 13.06 -19.06
C ALA A 256 -6.96 13.75 -20.32
N ALA A 257 -5.63 13.84 -20.45
CA ALA A 257 -4.94 14.45 -21.59
C ALA A 257 -5.07 13.62 -22.89
N MET A 258 -5.40 12.33 -22.81
CA MET A 258 -5.60 11.44 -23.97
C MET A 258 -7.06 11.30 -24.40
N LEU A 259 -8.02 11.88 -23.65
CA LEU A 259 -9.45 11.59 -23.81
C LEU A 259 -10.31 12.86 -23.97
N PRO A 260 -11.16 12.93 -25.02
CA PRO A 260 -12.24 13.90 -25.11
C PRO A 260 -13.17 13.82 -23.90
N GLU A 261 -13.69 14.97 -23.48
CA GLU A 261 -14.47 15.11 -22.24
C GLU A 261 -15.66 14.15 -22.18
N SER A 262 -16.33 13.95 -23.32
CA SER A 262 -17.48 13.06 -23.50
C SER A 262 -17.21 11.58 -23.20
N ILE A 263 -15.95 11.14 -23.12
CA ILE A 263 -15.56 9.76 -22.81
C ILE A 263 -14.57 9.64 -21.63
N ARG A 264 -14.24 10.74 -20.93
CA ARG A 264 -13.33 10.69 -19.76
C ARG A 264 -13.83 9.76 -18.65
N GLY A 265 -15.13 9.74 -18.38
CA GLY A 265 -15.72 8.81 -17.38
C GLY A 265 -15.48 7.33 -17.69
N LEU A 266 -15.61 6.93 -18.97
CA LEU A 266 -15.25 5.57 -19.41
C LEU A 266 -13.75 5.31 -19.27
N GLY A 267 -12.92 6.33 -19.57
CA GLY A 267 -11.49 6.31 -19.33
C GLY A 267 -11.14 5.99 -17.89
N TYR A 268 -11.51 6.88 -16.95
CA TYR A 268 -11.24 6.70 -15.52
C TYR A 268 -11.79 5.38 -14.97
N GLY A 269 -12.99 4.97 -15.38
CA GLY A 269 -13.55 3.67 -15.02
C GLY A 269 -12.70 2.50 -15.52
N SER A 270 -12.22 2.55 -16.78
CA SER A 270 -11.34 1.51 -17.33
C SER A 270 -9.95 1.48 -16.69
N LEU A 271 -9.38 2.64 -16.34
CA LEU A 271 -8.12 2.77 -15.62
C LEU A 271 -8.22 2.19 -14.21
N GLY A 272 -9.25 2.58 -13.46
CA GLY A 272 -9.51 2.06 -12.11
C GLY A 272 -9.77 0.55 -12.11
N ALA A 273 -10.53 0.03 -13.08
CA ALA A 273 -10.77 -1.40 -13.22
C ALA A 273 -9.47 -2.18 -13.53
N VAL A 274 -8.61 -1.65 -14.39
CA VAL A 274 -7.30 -2.25 -14.72
C VAL A 274 -6.37 -2.26 -13.50
N ASN A 275 -6.26 -1.14 -12.77
CA ASN A 275 -5.43 -1.07 -11.57
C ASN A 275 -5.95 -1.97 -10.43
N GLY A 276 -7.27 -2.01 -10.22
CA GLY A 276 -7.89 -2.86 -9.20
C GLY A 276 -7.73 -4.35 -9.51
N LEU A 277 -8.03 -4.77 -10.74
CA LEU A 277 -7.84 -6.17 -11.17
C LEU A 277 -6.35 -6.54 -11.19
N GLY A 278 -5.49 -5.63 -11.65
CA GLY A 278 -4.04 -5.79 -11.63
C GLY A 278 -3.52 -6.07 -10.23
N LYS A 279 -3.85 -5.22 -9.25
CA LYS A 279 -3.47 -5.38 -7.83
C LYS A 279 -3.94 -6.70 -7.22
N LEU A 280 -5.16 -7.15 -7.57
CA LEU A 280 -5.69 -8.44 -7.11
C LEU A 280 -4.91 -9.62 -7.71
N VAL A 281 -4.70 -9.62 -9.03
CA VAL A 281 -3.91 -10.65 -9.73
C VAL A 281 -2.45 -10.64 -9.24
N SER A 282 -1.84 -9.46 -9.11
CA SER A 282 -0.47 -9.29 -8.65
C SER A 282 -0.27 -9.83 -7.24
N SER A 283 -1.14 -9.45 -6.30
CA SER A 283 -1.06 -9.93 -4.92
C SER A 283 -1.24 -11.45 -4.82
N GLY A 284 -2.10 -12.03 -5.66
CA GLY A 284 -2.25 -13.48 -5.79
C GLY A 284 -0.99 -14.16 -6.37
N LEU A 285 -0.44 -13.63 -7.47
CA LEU A 285 0.78 -14.15 -8.10
C LEU A 285 1.99 -14.07 -7.17
N VAL A 286 2.20 -12.94 -6.50
CA VAL A 286 3.30 -12.75 -5.55
C VAL A 286 3.12 -13.64 -4.32
N GLY A 287 1.91 -13.73 -3.75
CA GLY A 287 1.63 -14.64 -2.62
C GLY A 287 1.85 -16.12 -2.97
N TRP A 288 1.48 -16.52 -4.20
CA TRP A 288 1.69 -17.88 -4.69
C TRP A 288 3.17 -18.19 -4.96
N ALA A 289 3.87 -17.30 -5.66
CA ALA A 289 5.31 -17.43 -5.92
C ALA A 289 6.16 -17.41 -4.64
N TRP A 290 5.74 -16.63 -3.64
CA TRP A 290 6.36 -16.61 -2.31
C TRP A 290 6.24 -17.99 -1.65
N SER A 291 5.04 -18.56 -1.68
CA SER A 291 4.71 -19.82 -1.01
C SER A 291 5.35 -21.05 -1.65
N LEU A 292 5.53 -21.06 -2.98
CA LEU A 292 6.05 -22.22 -3.72
C LEU A 292 7.54 -22.14 -4.08
N VAL A 293 8.11 -20.94 -4.21
CA VAL A 293 9.48 -20.75 -4.71
C VAL A 293 10.35 -20.07 -3.67
N SER A 294 10.13 -18.78 -3.44
CA SER A 294 10.74 -17.99 -2.36
C SER A 294 10.18 -16.57 -2.36
N PRO A 295 10.29 -15.82 -1.24
CA PRO A 295 9.93 -14.40 -1.22
C PRO A 295 10.76 -13.58 -2.22
N ALA A 296 12.06 -13.87 -2.35
CA ALA A 296 12.94 -13.20 -3.29
C ALA A 296 12.46 -13.37 -4.75
N ALA A 297 12.12 -14.59 -5.16
CA ALA A 297 11.59 -14.87 -6.49
C ALA A 297 10.22 -14.19 -6.73
N ALA A 298 9.37 -14.11 -5.70
CA ALA A 298 8.06 -13.46 -5.79
C ALA A 298 8.17 -11.96 -6.07
N PHE A 299 9.03 -11.25 -5.32
CA PHE A 299 9.28 -9.83 -5.57
C PHE A 299 10.08 -9.57 -6.85
N ALA A 300 10.95 -10.51 -7.27
CA ALA A 300 11.65 -10.41 -8.55
C ALA A 300 10.68 -10.54 -9.74
N LEU A 301 9.70 -11.44 -9.66
CA LEU A 301 8.61 -11.57 -10.64
C LEU A 301 7.81 -10.26 -10.74
N ALA A 302 7.40 -9.70 -9.61
CA ALA A 302 6.74 -8.40 -9.56
C ALA A 302 7.58 -7.29 -10.20
N ALA A 303 8.85 -7.19 -9.81
CA ALA A 303 9.79 -6.21 -10.37
C ALA A 303 9.94 -6.34 -11.90
N GLY A 304 9.99 -7.58 -12.42
CA GLY A 304 10.04 -7.86 -13.84
C GLY A 304 8.78 -7.41 -14.59
N LEU A 305 7.59 -7.63 -14.01
CA LEU A 305 6.32 -7.16 -14.57
C LEU A 305 6.22 -5.63 -14.53
N MET A 306 6.58 -4.99 -13.41
CA MET A 306 6.64 -3.53 -13.28
C MET A 306 7.63 -2.91 -14.27
N ALA A 307 8.84 -3.47 -14.42
CA ALA A 307 9.83 -3.02 -15.39
C ALA A 307 9.32 -3.18 -16.84
N SER A 308 8.66 -4.31 -17.15
CA SER A 308 8.05 -4.55 -18.47
C SER A 308 6.93 -3.56 -18.77
N GLY A 309 6.08 -3.23 -17.77
CA GLY A 309 5.05 -2.20 -17.88
C GLY A 309 5.64 -0.80 -18.06
N SER A 310 6.73 -0.48 -17.36
CA SER A 310 7.49 0.77 -17.50
C SER A 310 8.08 0.94 -18.91
N LEU A 311 8.66 -0.13 -19.46
CA LEU A 311 9.17 -0.17 -20.84
C LEU A 311 8.05 -0.06 -21.87
N ALA A 312 6.93 -0.74 -21.66
CA ALA A 312 5.74 -0.62 -22.50
C ALA A 312 5.14 0.80 -22.47
N LEU A 313 5.16 1.47 -21.31
CA LEU A 313 4.69 2.84 -21.14
C LEU A 313 5.61 3.83 -21.87
N ALA A 314 6.93 3.69 -21.70
CA ALA A 314 7.92 4.47 -22.44
C ALA A 314 7.72 4.30 -23.96
N TRP A 315 7.61 3.05 -24.44
CA TRP A 315 7.34 2.77 -25.85
C TRP A 315 6.02 3.38 -26.32
N ALA A 316 4.95 3.29 -25.53
CA ALA A 316 3.66 3.89 -25.86
C ALA A 316 3.74 5.43 -26.00
N PHE A 317 4.56 6.10 -25.19
CA PHE A 317 4.76 7.55 -25.26
C PHE A 317 5.68 8.00 -26.40
N PHE A 318 6.72 7.23 -26.74
CA PHE A 318 7.62 7.56 -27.86
C PHE A 318 7.00 7.20 -29.22
N ALA A 319 6.34 6.05 -29.33
CA ALA A 319 5.78 5.53 -30.60
C ALA A 319 4.50 6.24 -31.08
N THR A 320 3.95 7.19 -30.32
CA THR A 320 2.78 8.00 -30.74
C THR A 320 3.10 9.41 -31.18
N GLY A 321 4.34 9.87 -31.03
CA GLY A 321 4.71 11.28 -31.24
C GLY A 321 4.18 12.22 -30.12
N GLY A 322 4.78 13.40 -30.02
CA GLY A 322 4.24 14.51 -29.24
C GLY A 322 3.28 15.35 -30.10
N PRO A 323 2.33 16.10 -29.50
CA PRO A 323 1.62 17.17 -30.21
C PRO A 323 2.58 18.24 -30.74
N ASP A 324 3.75 18.40 -30.10
CA ASP A 324 4.85 19.32 -30.44
C ASP A 324 5.35 19.22 -31.90
N ASN A 325 5.07 18.11 -32.60
CA ASN A 325 5.45 17.91 -34.01
C ASN A 325 4.34 18.33 -35.01
N GLN A 326 3.19 18.84 -34.54
CA GLN A 326 2.07 19.24 -35.41
C GLN A 326 2.00 20.75 -35.66
N GLU A 327 2.39 21.59 -34.70
CA GLU A 327 2.43 23.05 -34.90
C GLU A 327 3.43 23.45 -36.01
N SER A 328 4.58 22.77 -36.09
CA SER A 328 5.60 23.00 -37.13
C SER A 328 5.20 22.57 -38.54
N ALA A 329 4.03 21.94 -38.71
CA ALA A 329 3.49 21.55 -40.01
C ALA A 329 2.36 22.48 -40.49
N THR A 330 1.79 23.29 -39.60
CA THR A 330 0.68 24.22 -39.90
C THR A 330 1.12 25.65 -40.16
N GLU A 331 2.40 26.01 -39.93
CA GLU A 331 2.98 27.31 -40.32
C GLU A 331 3.69 27.28 -41.68
N SER A 332 3.59 26.16 -42.43
CA SER A 332 4.30 25.94 -43.70
C SER A 332 3.39 25.73 -44.93
N GLU A 333 2.08 26.00 -44.81
CA GLU A 333 1.11 26.09 -45.91
C GLU A 333 0.44 27.47 -45.94
#